data_AF-A0A7X8JJK7-F1
#
_entry.id   AF-A0A7X8JJK7-F1
#
_cell.length_a   1.000
_cell.length_b   1.000
_cell.length_c   1.000
_cell.angle_alpha   90.00
_cell.angle_beta   90.00
_cell.angle_gamma   90.00
#
_symmetry.space_group_name_H-M   'P 1'
#
loop_
_entity.id
_entity.type
_entity.pdbx_description
1 polymer ?
#
loop_
_entity_poly.entity_id
_entity_poly.type
_entity_poly.pdbx_seq_one_letter_code
_entity_poly.pdbx_strand_id
1 'polypeptide(L)'
;MFCPNCGKSNPDDSRFCESCGTNMLEAAPAAPVAPPPVQTTYQQPMPPPQPVAYQPVQQAVPQATVQGGMVDLNKPLGVGGFFGMFAINLIPFVGSLIFLIMLFVWAFGSTVNQNKKNLARALLLWALVILVVVIILMIVLGGVISSWIEELSYQMY
;
A
#
# COMPACT_ATOMS: atom_id res chain seq x y z
N MET A 1 -9.73 27.83 -27.08
CA MET A 1 -8.49 27.81 -27.90
C MET A 1 -8.10 26.38 -28.28
N PHE A 2 -7.35 26.17 -29.38
CA PHE A 2 -6.81 24.86 -29.74
C PHE A 2 -5.35 24.72 -29.29
N CYS A 3 -4.98 23.58 -28.70
CA CYS A 3 -3.61 23.35 -28.26
C CYS A 3 -2.64 23.21 -29.46
N PRO A 4 -1.53 23.97 -29.52
CA PRO A 4 -0.58 23.91 -30.65
C PRO A 4 0.21 22.60 -30.73
N ASN A 5 0.23 21.81 -29.66
CA ASN A 5 0.97 20.55 -29.62
C ASN A 5 0.11 19.34 -30.05
N CYS A 6 -1.15 19.27 -29.61
CA CYS A 6 -2.00 18.09 -29.87
C CYS A 6 -3.31 18.38 -30.61
N GLY A 7 -3.65 19.64 -30.87
CA GLY A 7 -4.84 20.03 -31.63
C GLY A 7 -6.18 19.89 -30.90
N LYS A 8 -6.20 19.50 -29.61
CA LYS A 8 -7.46 19.45 -28.83
C LYS A 8 -7.99 20.87 -28.56
N SER A 9 -9.32 21.03 -28.62
CA SER A 9 -10.01 22.23 -28.15
C SER A 9 -10.03 22.28 -26.61
N ASN A 10 -9.63 23.43 -26.06
CA ASN A 10 -9.63 23.73 -24.64
C ASN A 10 -10.35 25.06 -24.36
N PRO A 11 -10.85 25.29 -23.13
CA PRO A 11 -11.44 26.56 -22.75
C PRO A 11 -10.39 27.70 -22.75
N ASP A 12 -10.84 28.94 -22.94
CA ASP A 12 -9.93 30.08 -23.18
C ASP A 12 -9.15 30.56 -21.93
N ASP A 13 -9.52 30.11 -20.74
CA ASP A 13 -8.86 30.41 -19.46
C ASP A 13 -7.87 29.33 -19.00
N SER A 14 -7.76 28.24 -19.76
CA SER A 14 -6.95 27.08 -19.37
C SER A 14 -5.45 27.33 -19.53
N ARG A 15 -4.70 27.22 -18.41
CA ARG A 15 -3.25 27.43 -18.41
C ARG A 15 -2.44 26.29 -19.03
N PHE A 16 -3.00 25.08 -19.01
CA PHE A 16 -2.41 23.87 -19.55
C PHE A 16 -3.45 23.10 -20.38
N CYS A 17 -3.01 22.42 -21.44
CA CYS A 17 -3.90 21.56 -22.23
C CYS A 17 -4.37 20.35 -21.42
N GLU A 18 -5.67 20.11 -21.36
CA GLU A 18 -6.26 19.00 -20.60
C GLU A 18 -5.92 17.60 -21.14
N SER A 19 -5.49 17.50 -22.42
CA SER A 19 -5.20 16.20 -23.04
C SER A 19 -3.72 15.85 -23.09
N CYS A 20 -2.82 16.84 -23.18
CA CYS A 20 -1.38 16.59 -23.33
C CYS A 20 -0.51 17.34 -22.31
N GLY A 21 -1.08 18.20 -21.47
CA GLY A 21 -0.36 18.91 -20.41
C GLY A 21 0.48 20.12 -20.86
N THR A 22 0.52 20.43 -22.16
CA THR A 22 1.33 21.56 -22.68
C THR A 22 0.84 22.90 -22.12
N ASN A 23 1.77 23.74 -21.64
CA ASN A 23 1.46 25.11 -21.20
C ASN A 23 1.02 25.96 -22.40
N MET A 24 -0.14 26.62 -22.30
CA MET A 24 -0.73 27.39 -23.38
C MET A 24 -0.55 28.91 -23.23
N LEU A 25 0.10 29.37 -22.15
CA LEU A 25 0.50 30.77 -21.96
C LEU A 25 1.89 31.08 -22.54
N GLU A 26 2.69 30.06 -22.85
CA GLU A 26 4.08 30.22 -23.29
C GLU A 26 4.24 30.15 -24.81
N ALA A 27 3.42 30.88 -25.56
CA ALA A 27 3.56 31.03 -27.01
C ALA A 27 3.26 32.46 -27.47
N ALA A 28 3.89 33.44 -26.83
CA ALA A 28 4.03 34.77 -27.41
C ALA A 28 5.45 34.92 -27.97
N PRO A 29 5.63 35.13 -29.28
CA PRO A 29 6.96 35.41 -29.84
C PRO A 29 7.47 36.73 -29.26
N ALA A 30 8.69 36.72 -28.73
CA ALA A 30 9.38 37.91 -28.28
C ALA A 30 9.55 38.90 -29.44
N ALA A 31 8.81 40.01 -29.39
CA ALA A 31 9.15 41.19 -30.18
C ALA A 31 10.49 41.75 -29.67
N PRO A 32 11.35 42.33 -30.52
CA PRO A 32 12.61 42.92 -30.08
C PRO A 32 12.33 44.19 -29.27
N VAL A 33 12.46 44.10 -27.94
CA VAL A 33 12.39 45.24 -27.04
C VAL A 33 13.80 45.82 -26.90
N ALA A 34 13.94 47.13 -27.14
CA ALA A 34 15.15 47.91 -26.89
C ALA A 34 15.66 47.71 -25.44
N PRO A 35 16.98 47.75 -25.18
CA PRO A 35 17.52 47.46 -23.86
C PRO A 35 16.98 48.45 -22.81
N PRO A 36 16.39 47.96 -21.70
CA PRO A 36 15.94 48.82 -20.60
C PRO A 36 17.15 49.37 -19.82
N PRO A 37 17.03 50.56 -19.18
CA PRO A 37 18.11 51.12 -18.39
C PRO A 37 18.45 50.21 -17.20
N VAL A 38 19.75 50.00 -17.00
CA VAL A 38 20.32 49.10 -15.99
C VAL A 38 19.86 49.51 -14.59
N GLN A 39 18.97 48.72 -13.99
CA GLN A 39 18.72 48.77 -12.56
C GLN A 39 19.70 47.82 -11.88
N THR A 40 20.61 48.38 -11.07
CA THR A 40 21.48 47.61 -10.17
C THR A 40 20.63 46.92 -9.12
N THR A 41 20.32 45.65 -9.34
CA THR A 41 19.77 44.77 -8.30
C THR A 41 20.90 44.37 -7.37
N TYR A 42 20.84 44.80 -6.12
CA TYR A 42 21.69 44.28 -5.06
C TYR A 42 21.40 42.78 -4.93
N GLN A 43 22.33 41.92 -5.36
CA GLN A 43 22.27 40.48 -5.08
C GLN A 43 22.53 40.27 -3.59
N GLN A 44 21.51 39.78 -2.86
CA GLN A 44 21.72 39.26 -1.51
C GLN A 44 22.65 38.03 -1.56
N PRO A 45 23.61 37.90 -0.61
CA PRO A 45 24.42 36.70 -0.47
C PRO A 45 23.53 35.47 -0.20
N MET A 46 23.78 34.40 -0.95
CA MET A 46 23.08 33.12 -0.82
C MET A 46 23.33 32.52 0.59
N PRO A 47 22.28 32.10 1.34
CA PRO A 47 22.46 31.42 2.62
C PRO A 47 23.19 30.07 2.45
N PRO A 48 24.03 29.65 3.41
CA PRO A 48 24.73 28.37 3.34
C PRO A 48 23.74 27.19 3.29
N PRO A 49 24.04 26.11 2.53
CA PRO A 49 23.16 24.96 2.40
C PRO A 49 22.98 24.29 3.76
N GLN A 50 21.75 24.30 4.27
CA GLN A 50 21.42 23.56 5.48
C GLN A 50 21.37 22.05 5.16
N PRO A 51 21.82 21.17 6.08
CA PRO A 51 21.74 19.73 5.89
C PRO A 51 20.27 19.32 5.73
N VAL A 52 19.96 18.71 4.59
CA VAL A 52 18.66 18.09 4.31
C VAL A 52 18.41 17.01 5.35
N ALA A 53 17.51 17.30 6.28
CA ALA A 53 16.93 16.28 7.14
C ALA A 53 16.10 15.34 6.25
N TYR A 54 16.54 14.09 6.15
CA TYR A 54 15.87 13.02 5.45
C TYR A 54 14.51 12.79 6.13
N GLN A 55 13.46 13.44 5.64
CA GLN A 55 12.10 13.07 6.00
C GLN A 55 11.67 11.87 5.15
N PRO A 56 11.24 10.75 5.74
CA PRO A 56 10.67 9.66 4.97
C PRO A 56 9.43 10.21 4.24
N VAL A 57 9.35 9.99 2.93
CA VAL A 57 8.21 10.37 2.10
C VAL A 57 6.98 9.59 2.60
N GLN A 58 6.26 10.17 3.55
CA GLN A 58 4.92 9.74 3.89
C GLN A 58 4.03 10.22 2.74
N GLN A 59 3.60 9.27 1.91
CA GLN A 59 2.59 9.49 0.88
C GLN A 59 1.39 10.18 1.51
N ALA A 60 1.21 11.47 1.20
CA ALA A 60 0.04 12.24 1.55
C ALA A 60 -1.16 11.66 0.80
N VAL A 61 -1.98 10.87 1.48
CA VAL A 61 -3.29 10.47 0.97
C VAL A 61 -4.27 11.58 1.34
N PRO A 62 -4.94 12.24 0.39
CA PRO A 62 -5.95 13.24 0.71
C PRO A 62 -7.11 12.55 1.44
N GLN A 63 -7.35 13.01 2.66
CA GLN A 63 -8.37 12.51 3.55
C GLN A 63 -9.72 13.07 3.13
N ALA A 64 -10.47 12.32 2.33
CA ALA A 64 -11.86 12.64 2.00
C ALA A 64 -12.80 11.84 2.91
N THR A 65 -13.45 12.55 3.83
CA THR A 65 -14.77 12.20 4.35
C THR A 65 -15.76 12.10 3.18
N VAL A 66 -16.66 11.11 3.18
CA VAL A 66 -18.11 11.19 2.84
C VAL A 66 -18.71 9.80 2.59
N GLN A 67 -19.58 9.39 3.52
CA GLN A 67 -20.96 8.91 3.30
C GLN A 67 -21.39 8.52 1.86
N GLY A 68 -21.93 7.31 1.69
CA GLY A 68 -22.84 6.99 0.59
C GLY A 68 -22.30 6.07 -0.51
N GLY A 69 -22.66 4.79 -0.44
CA GLY A 69 -22.98 3.97 -1.62
C GLY A 69 -21.85 3.45 -2.52
N MET A 70 -20.59 3.83 -2.35
CA MET A 70 -19.48 3.30 -3.16
C MET A 70 -18.37 2.80 -2.23
N VAL A 71 -18.18 1.48 -2.18
CA VAL A 71 -17.15 0.87 -1.32
C VAL A 71 -15.78 1.23 -1.86
N ASP A 72 -15.09 2.18 -1.22
CA ASP A 72 -13.69 2.48 -1.51
C ASP A 72 -12.82 1.27 -1.11
N LEU A 73 -12.57 0.43 -2.13
CA LEU A 73 -11.85 -0.83 -2.01
C LEU A 73 -10.37 -0.64 -1.65
N ASN A 74 -9.80 0.55 -1.83
CA ASN A 74 -8.38 0.83 -1.58
C ASN A 74 -8.12 1.56 -0.26
N LYS A 75 -9.16 1.94 0.48
CA LYS A 75 -9.00 2.52 1.82
C LYS A 75 -8.16 1.59 2.72
N PRO A 76 -7.10 2.09 3.38
CA PRO A 76 -6.34 1.29 4.34
C PRO A 76 -7.22 0.78 5.49
N LEU A 77 -7.04 -0.48 5.88
CA LEU A 77 -7.78 -1.03 7.01
C LEU A 77 -7.19 -0.48 8.32
N GLY A 78 -8.03 0.09 9.17
CA GLY A 78 -7.59 0.61 10.47
C GLY A 78 -7.20 -0.51 11.44
N VAL A 79 -6.41 -0.17 12.46
CA VAL A 79 -5.92 -1.10 13.50
C VAL A 79 -7.06 -1.87 14.16
N GLY A 80 -8.16 -1.20 14.51
CA GLY A 80 -9.33 -1.87 15.11
C GLY A 80 -9.97 -2.92 14.20
N GLY A 81 -9.89 -2.73 12.88
CA GLY A 81 -10.37 -3.71 11.90
C GLY A 81 -9.52 -4.98 11.90
N PHE A 82 -8.19 -4.83 11.97
CA PHE A 82 -7.28 -5.97 12.13
C PHE A 82 -7.47 -6.66 13.48
N PHE A 83 -7.62 -5.90 14.57
CA PHE A 83 -7.84 -6.45 15.90
C PHE A 83 -9.08 -7.35 15.94
N GLY A 84 -10.23 -6.87 15.44
CA GLY A 84 -11.45 -7.69 15.36
C GLY A 84 -11.29 -8.91 14.46
N MET A 85 -10.49 -8.81 13.40
CA MET A 85 -10.15 -9.91 12.50
C MET A 85 -9.43 -11.05 13.24
N PHE A 86 -8.41 -10.71 14.03
CA PHE A 86 -7.60 -11.68 14.75
C PHE A 86 -8.22 -12.12 16.07
N ALA A 87 -9.12 -11.34 16.67
CA ALA A 87 -9.83 -11.71 17.89
C ALA A 87 -10.61 -13.03 17.75
N ILE A 88 -11.04 -13.39 16.54
CA ILE A 88 -11.67 -14.70 16.26
C ILE A 88 -10.73 -15.86 16.62
N ASN A 89 -9.42 -15.70 16.47
CA ASN A 89 -8.43 -16.74 16.85
C ASN A 89 -8.28 -16.90 18.37
N LEU A 90 -8.86 -16.04 19.21
CA LEU A 90 -8.81 -16.20 20.67
C LEU A 90 -9.61 -17.40 21.16
N ILE A 91 -10.55 -17.90 20.37
CA ILE A 91 -11.29 -19.13 20.66
C ILE A 91 -10.47 -20.29 20.07
N PRO A 92 -9.85 -21.15 20.90
CA PRO A 92 -9.02 -22.24 20.39
C PRO A 92 -9.84 -23.21 19.52
N PHE A 93 -9.20 -23.77 18.50
CA PHE A 93 -9.75 -24.72 17.52
C PHE A 93 -10.92 -24.18 16.67
N VAL A 94 -12.05 -23.87 17.29
CA VAL A 94 -13.27 -23.38 16.64
C VAL A 94 -13.02 -22.02 16.01
N GLY A 95 -12.37 -21.10 16.73
CA GLY A 95 -12.01 -19.78 16.21
C GLY A 95 -11.07 -19.86 15.03
N SER A 96 -10.00 -20.67 15.14
CA SER A 96 -9.06 -20.90 14.03
C SER A 96 -9.74 -21.51 12.79
N LEU A 97 -10.70 -22.43 12.98
CA LEU A 97 -11.48 -23.00 11.87
C LEU A 97 -12.38 -21.95 11.18
N ILE A 98 -13.13 -21.16 11.95
CA ILE A 98 -13.98 -20.09 11.41
C ILE A 98 -13.13 -19.02 10.71
N PHE A 99 -12.00 -18.66 11.30
CA PHE A 99 -11.07 -17.70 10.73
C PHE A 99 -10.52 -18.19 9.39
N LEU A 100 -10.13 -19.47 9.29
CA LEU A 100 -9.69 -20.08 8.04
C LEU A 100 -10.77 -19.97 6.95
N ILE A 101 -12.03 -20.28 7.28
CA ILE A 101 -13.17 -20.13 6.35
C ILE A 101 -13.32 -18.65 5.91
N MET A 102 -13.22 -17.71 6.84
CA MET A 102 -13.26 -16.29 6.51
C MET A 102 -12.12 -15.83 5.61
N LEU A 103 -10.92 -16.41 5.72
CA LEU A 103 -9.82 -16.12 4.80
C LEU A 103 -10.18 -16.50 3.36
N PHE A 104 -10.85 -17.64 3.12
CA PHE A 104 -11.34 -17.99 1.79
C PHE A 104 -12.40 -16.99 1.29
N VAL A 105 -13.38 -16.65 2.13
CA VAL A 105 -14.42 -15.65 1.79
C VAL A 105 -13.79 -14.31 1.42
N TRP A 106 -12.76 -13.87 2.14
CA TRP A 106 -12.10 -12.59 1.87
C TRP A 106 -11.12 -12.65 0.70
N ALA A 107 -10.43 -13.76 0.47
CA ALA A 107 -9.48 -13.91 -0.63
C ALA A 107 -10.17 -13.92 -2.01
N PHE A 108 -11.38 -14.47 -2.08
CA PHE A 108 -12.11 -14.70 -3.33
C PHE A 108 -13.42 -13.90 -3.46
N GLY A 109 -13.85 -13.17 -2.43
CA GLY A 109 -15.06 -12.33 -2.47
C GLY A 109 -14.90 -11.11 -3.37
N SER A 110 -15.89 -10.81 -4.23
CA SER A 110 -15.80 -9.71 -5.20
C SER A 110 -15.88 -8.31 -4.55
N THR A 111 -16.64 -8.15 -3.47
CA THR A 111 -16.96 -6.87 -2.82
C THR A 111 -16.03 -6.49 -1.65
N VAL A 112 -14.97 -7.27 -1.42
CA VAL A 112 -14.06 -7.08 -0.28
C VAL A 112 -12.93 -6.09 -0.63
N ASN A 113 -12.55 -5.24 0.34
CA ASN A 113 -11.41 -4.32 0.26
C ASN A 113 -10.13 -5.03 -0.21
N GLN A 114 -9.35 -4.38 -1.07
CA GLN A 114 -8.16 -4.95 -1.71
C GLN A 114 -7.05 -5.29 -0.71
N ASN A 115 -6.84 -4.46 0.31
CA ASN A 115 -5.87 -4.75 1.38
C ASN A 115 -6.26 -6.01 2.15
N LYS A 116 -7.57 -6.19 2.39
CA LYS A 116 -8.13 -7.35 3.07
C LYS A 116 -8.04 -8.63 2.21
N LYS A 117 -8.26 -8.53 0.90
CA LYS A 117 -8.05 -9.63 -0.06
C LYS A 117 -6.60 -10.09 -0.09
N ASN A 118 -5.66 -9.15 -0.21
CA ASN A 118 -4.23 -9.45 -0.28
C ASN A 118 -3.72 -10.04 1.03
N LEU A 119 -4.15 -9.50 2.17
CA LEU A 119 -3.89 -10.09 3.48
C LEU A 119 -4.39 -11.53 3.54
N ALA A 120 -5.64 -11.78 3.12
CA ALA A 120 -6.22 -13.11 3.18
C ALA A 120 -5.45 -14.12 2.32
N ARG A 121 -5.07 -13.74 1.09
CA ARG A 121 -4.24 -14.56 0.20
C ARG A 121 -2.86 -14.83 0.78
N ALA A 122 -2.21 -13.82 1.35
CA ALA A 122 -0.91 -13.96 1.99
C ALA A 122 -0.98 -14.90 3.21
N LEU A 123 -2.01 -14.77 4.05
CA LEU A 123 -2.23 -15.64 5.21
C LEU A 123 -2.51 -17.10 4.80
N LEU A 124 -3.24 -17.32 3.70
CA LEU A 124 -3.45 -18.68 3.16
C LEU A 124 -2.13 -19.32 2.67
N LEU A 125 -1.26 -18.55 2.02
CA LEU A 125 0.07 -19.02 1.63
C LEU A 125 0.94 -19.34 2.85
N TRP A 126 0.96 -18.46 3.85
CA TRP A 126 1.66 -18.72 5.11
C TRP A 126 1.13 -19.96 5.83
N ALA A 127 -0.19 -20.15 5.88
CA ALA A 127 -0.81 -21.33 6.47
C ALA A 127 -0.34 -22.62 5.77
N LEU A 128 -0.23 -22.62 4.45
CA LEU A 128 0.29 -23.75 3.68
C LEU A 128 1.77 -24.02 3.98
N VAL A 129 2.60 -22.98 4.05
CA VAL A 129 4.02 -23.11 4.41
C VAL A 129 4.17 -23.70 5.82
N ILE A 130 3.43 -23.17 6.79
CA ILE A 130 3.46 -23.65 8.18
C ILE A 130 2.99 -25.10 8.26
N LEU A 131 1.92 -25.47 7.53
CA LEU A 131 1.43 -26.85 7.50
C LEU A 131 2.53 -27.82 7.03
N VAL A 132 3.24 -27.49 5.95
CA VAL A 132 4.35 -28.30 5.43
C VAL A 132 5.47 -28.40 6.46
N VAL A 133 5.88 -27.28 7.06
CA VAL A 133 6.93 -27.26 8.08
C VAL A 133 6.54 -28.11 9.31
N VAL A 134 5.30 -28.00 9.79
CA VAL A 134 4.79 -28.79 10.92
C VAL A 134 4.80 -30.28 10.59
N ILE A 135 4.38 -30.68 9.39
CA ILE A 135 4.41 -32.10 8.98
C ILE A 135 5.86 -32.62 9.00
N ILE A 136 6.80 -31.87 8.43
CA ILE A 136 8.22 -32.27 8.43
C ILE A 136 8.75 -32.38 9.86
N LEU A 137 8.45 -31.39 10.72
CA LEU A 137 8.87 -31.41 12.12
C LEU A 137 8.24 -32.58 12.88
N MET A 138 6.96 -32.90 12.65
CA MET A 138 6.29 -34.06 13.26
C MET A 138 6.95 -35.39 12.86
N ILE A 139 7.41 -35.53 11.62
CA ILE A 139 8.12 -36.74 11.17
C ILE A 139 9.48 -36.85 11.86
N VAL A 140 10.26 -35.76 11.88
CA VAL A 140 11.61 -35.74 12.47
C VAL A 140 11.54 -35.91 14.00
N LEU A 141 10.72 -35.11 14.67
CA LEU A 141 10.55 -35.16 16.12
C LEU A 141 9.82 -36.42 16.57
N GLY A 142 8.85 -36.91 15.78
CA GLY A 142 8.12 -38.14 16.08
C GLY A 142 9.06 -39.34 16.19
N GLY A 143 10.08 -39.44 15.33
CA GLY A 143 11.10 -40.49 15.43
C GLY A 143 11.98 -40.37 16.68
N VAL A 144 12.34 -39.15 17.09
CA VAL A 144 13.07 -38.94 18.34
C VAL A 144 12.21 -39.30 19.54
N ILE A 145 10.97 -38.81 19.59
CA ILE A 145 10.02 -39.08 20.67
C ILE A 145 9.72 -40.58 20.77
N SER A 146 9.55 -41.29 19.65
CA SER A 146 9.30 -42.73 19.68
C SER A 146 10.46 -43.51 20.30
N SER A 147 11.71 -43.13 19.98
CA SER A 147 12.88 -43.76 20.58
C SER A 147 12.97 -43.56 22.11
N TRP A 148 12.58 -42.38 22.59
CA TRP A 148 12.55 -42.10 24.03
C TRP A 148 11.41 -42.85 24.74
N ILE A 149 10.26 -43.00 24.08
CA ILE A 149 9.13 -43.79 24.60
C ILE A 149 9.53 -45.26 24.75
N GLU A 150 10.23 -45.83 23.77
CA GLU A 150 10.73 -47.20 23.84
C GLU A 150 11.69 -47.40 25.04
N GLU A 151 12.64 -46.47 25.22
CA GLU A 151 13.59 -46.53 26.33
C GLU A 151 12.89 -46.44 27.70
N LEU A 152 11.93 -45.53 27.85
CA LEU A 152 11.12 -45.42 29.06
C LEU A 152 10.25 -46.66 29.29
N SER A 153 9.71 -47.26 28.22
CA SER A 153 8.93 -48.49 28.32
C SER A 153 9.79 -49.63 28.87
N TYR A 154 11.04 -49.74 28.41
CA TYR A 154 11.97 -50.77 28.86
C TYR A 154 12.36 -50.61 30.33
N GLN A 155 12.51 -49.37 30.81
CA GLN A 155 12.85 -49.08 32.22
C GLN A 155 11.69 -49.40 33.19
N MET A 156 10.45 -49.50 32.69
CA MET A 156 9.26 -49.78 33.53
C MET A 156 8.86 -51.26 33.62
N TYR A 157 9.41 -52.14 32.78
CA TYR A 157 9.17 -53.58 32.78
C TYR A 157 10.36 -54.36 33.36
#